data_AF-A0A923H8K8-F1
#
_entry.id   AF-A0A923H8K8-F1
#
_cell.length_a   1.000
_cell.length_b   1.000
_cell.length_c   1.000
_cell.angle_alpha   90.00
_cell.angle_beta   90.00
_cell.angle_gamma   90.00
#
_symmetry.space_group_name_H-M   'P 1'
#
loop_
_entity.id
_entity.type
_entity.pdbx_description
1 polymer ?
#
loop_
_entity_poly.entity_id
_entity_poly.type
_entity_poly.pdbx_seq_one_letter_code
_entity_poly.pdbx_strand_id
1 'polypeptide(L)'
;MRKTFSTILILIGFLSCIAQNGVINGKIIAEIPEEAVLIAENTKVILEINGIEKTTIVDKNLNFSFHNLESDSIRIRTEPHSYMRQLTIIGFLKPDETVEIEIPYSLSCKYDQSKENKTCPVCKKDDQVIPISYGLIAEITKKREEKKEKEYKTGGCVTTGCDPNWYCKRDEINF
;
A
#
# COMPACT_ATOMS: atom_id res chain seq x y z
N MET A 1 40.23 -66.06 -30.33
CA MET A 1 40.07 -65.07 -29.23
C MET A 1 39.27 -63.88 -29.74
N ARG A 2 37.98 -63.80 -29.39
CA ARG A 2 37.06 -62.77 -29.87
C ARG A 2 36.87 -61.78 -28.72
N LYS A 3 37.49 -60.60 -28.80
CA LYS A 3 37.35 -59.55 -27.78
C LYS A 3 36.01 -58.85 -27.99
N THR A 4 35.07 -59.07 -27.09
CA THR A 4 33.84 -58.28 -26.96
C THR A 4 34.18 -56.95 -26.32
N PHE A 5 34.12 -55.86 -27.08
CA PHE A 5 34.18 -54.51 -26.54
C PHE A 5 32.80 -54.18 -25.95
N SER A 6 32.75 -54.04 -24.63
CA SER A 6 31.56 -53.61 -23.89
C SER A 6 31.57 -52.09 -23.81
N THR A 7 30.78 -51.43 -24.64
CA THR A 7 30.62 -49.97 -24.62
C THR A 7 29.71 -49.59 -23.45
N ILE A 8 30.29 -49.03 -22.39
CA ILE A 8 29.53 -48.49 -21.26
C ILE A 8 29.00 -47.12 -21.67
N LEU A 9 27.69 -47.03 -21.90
CA LEU A 9 26.98 -45.78 -22.19
C LEU A 9 26.65 -45.11 -20.84
N ILE A 10 27.47 -44.14 -20.42
CA ILE A 10 27.19 -43.33 -19.23
C ILE A 10 26.14 -42.29 -19.62
N LEU A 11 24.87 -42.59 -19.32
CA LEU A 11 23.78 -41.61 -19.36
C LEU A 11 24.00 -40.61 -18.23
N ILE A 12 24.62 -39.47 -18.55
CA ILE A 12 24.62 -38.28 -17.69
C ILE A 12 23.19 -37.73 -17.75
N GLY A 13 22.35 -38.18 -16.81
CA GLY A 13 21.06 -37.57 -16.57
C GLY A 13 21.28 -36.14 -16.13
N PHE A 14 21.04 -35.19 -17.04
CA PHE A 14 20.82 -33.80 -16.68
C PHE A 14 19.61 -33.77 -15.75
N LEU A 15 19.86 -33.77 -14.44
CA LEU A 15 18.90 -33.23 -13.47
C LEU A 15 18.72 -31.77 -13.86
N SER A 16 17.68 -31.50 -14.65
CA SER A 16 17.14 -30.16 -14.78
C SER A 16 16.71 -29.75 -13.37
N CYS A 17 17.58 -29.02 -12.67
CA CYS A 17 17.15 -28.20 -11.56
C CYS A 17 16.11 -27.24 -12.13
N ILE A 18 14.83 -27.58 -11.96
CA ILE A 18 13.74 -26.65 -12.24
C ILE A 18 13.88 -25.58 -11.16
N ALA A 19 14.56 -24.48 -11.50
CA ALA A 19 14.53 -23.29 -10.67
C ALA A 19 13.06 -22.83 -10.62
N GLN A 20 12.52 -22.68 -9.42
CA GLN A 20 11.18 -22.13 -9.23
C GLN A 20 11.21 -20.67 -9.71
N ASN A 21 10.30 -20.33 -10.61
CA ASN A 21 10.28 -19.04 -11.30
C ASN A 21 9.12 -18.17 -10.82
N GLY A 22 8.83 -18.16 -9.52
CA GLY A 22 7.81 -17.27 -8.98
C GLY A 22 8.14 -15.81 -9.30
N VAL A 23 7.11 -15.04 -9.62
CA VAL A 23 7.22 -13.61 -9.96
C VAL A 23 6.24 -12.82 -9.12
N ILE A 24 6.69 -11.69 -8.58
CA ILE A 24 5.82 -10.68 -8.01
C ILE A 24 5.98 -9.45 -8.88
N ASN A 25 4.91 -9.06 -9.55
CA ASN A 25 4.79 -7.77 -10.19
C ASN A 25 3.98 -6.88 -9.28
N GLY A 26 4.37 -5.62 -9.17
CA GLY A 26 3.56 -4.69 -8.42
C GLY A 26 3.64 -3.28 -8.93
N LYS A 27 2.68 -2.50 -8.46
CA LYS A 27 2.50 -1.11 -8.81
C LYS A 27 2.23 -0.28 -7.57
N ILE A 28 2.99 0.79 -7.41
CA ILE A 28 2.69 1.81 -6.43
C ILE A 28 1.56 2.70 -6.98
N ILE A 29 0.51 2.86 -6.20
CA ILE A 29 -0.60 3.76 -6.51
C ILE A 29 -0.39 5.04 -5.72
N ALA A 30 0.11 6.07 -6.40
CA ALA A 30 0.29 7.39 -5.80
C ALA A 30 -1.09 7.97 -5.41
N GLU A 31 -1.37 8.12 -4.11
CA GLU A 31 -2.63 8.71 -3.64
C GLU A 31 -2.70 10.22 -3.96
N ILE A 32 -1.53 10.85 -4.14
CA ILE A 32 -1.35 12.24 -4.57
C ILE A 32 -0.57 12.22 -5.88
N PRO A 33 -1.22 12.46 -7.05
CA PRO A 33 -0.58 12.32 -8.36
C PRO A 33 0.69 13.16 -8.54
N GLU A 34 0.74 14.33 -7.91
CA GLU A 34 1.89 15.26 -7.98
C GLU A 34 3.15 14.68 -7.32
N GLU A 35 3.01 13.69 -6.43
CA GLU A 35 4.12 13.03 -5.76
C GLU A 35 4.75 11.89 -6.59
N ALA A 36 4.12 11.48 -7.70
CA ALA A 36 4.51 10.28 -8.45
C ALA A 36 6.00 10.25 -8.84
N VAL A 37 6.56 11.40 -9.27
CA VAL A 37 7.98 11.51 -9.63
C VAL A 37 8.88 11.27 -8.41
N LEU A 38 8.56 11.92 -7.29
CA LEU A 38 9.33 11.78 -6.05
C LEU A 38 9.25 10.36 -5.49
N ILE A 39 8.08 9.72 -5.61
CA ILE A 39 7.87 8.32 -5.22
C ILE A 39 8.79 7.41 -6.02
N ALA A 40 8.81 7.54 -7.35
CA ALA A 40 9.68 6.72 -8.21
C ALA A 40 11.17 6.89 -7.88
N GLU A 41 11.61 8.12 -7.58
CA GLU A 41 13.02 8.42 -7.32
C GLU A 41 13.51 7.98 -5.93
N ASN A 42 12.62 7.95 -4.93
CA ASN A 42 13.03 7.83 -3.53
C ASN A 42 12.48 6.58 -2.83
N THR A 43 11.65 5.77 -3.50
CA THR A 43 11.00 4.61 -2.89
C THR A 43 11.67 3.31 -3.31
N LYS A 44 12.00 2.50 -2.30
CA LYS A 44 12.41 1.11 -2.47
C LYS A 44 11.28 0.21 -2.00
N VAL A 45 11.14 -0.94 -2.67
CA VAL A 45 10.26 -2.01 -2.23
C VAL A 45 11.13 -3.14 -1.70
N ILE A 46 10.80 -3.62 -0.50
CA ILE A 46 11.53 -4.65 0.22
C ILE A 46 10.60 -5.85 0.35
N LEU A 47 11.07 -7.00 -0.13
CA LEU A 47 10.45 -8.31 -0.02
C LEU A 47 11.27 -9.17 0.95
N GLU A 48 10.65 -9.64 2.02
CA GLU A 48 11.19 -10.69 2.88
C GLU A 48 10.56 -12.02 2.45
N ILE A 49 11.38 -13.01 2.09
CA ILE A 49 10.98 -14.36 1.67
C ILE A 49 12.06 -15.36 2.10
N ASN A 50 11.69 -16.51 2.64
CA ASN A 50 12.65 -17.48 3.21
C ASN A 50 13.60 -16.88 4.26
N GLY A 51 13.16 -15.84 4.99
CA GLY A 51 14.00 -15.08 5.92
C GLY A 51 15.11 -14.24 5.26
N ILE A 52 15.07 -14.07 3.94
CA ILE A 52 16.00 -13.24 3.16
C ILE A 52 15.27 -11.99 2.68
N GLU A 53 15.88 -10.83 2.91
CA GLU A 53 15.40 -9.58 2.32
C GLU A 53 15.97 -9.39 0.90
N LYS A 54 15.08 -9.07 -0.03
CA LYS A 54 15.38 -8.62 -1.39
C LYS A 54 14.83 -7.22 -1.55
N THR A 55 15.58 -6.37 -2.24
CA THR A 55 15.18 -4.98 -2.48
C THR A 55 15.13 -4.69 -3.97
N THR A 56 14.14 -3.94 -4.38
CA THR A 56 14.02 -3.39 -5.73
C THR A 56 13.64 -1.91 -5.68
N ILE A 57 13.87 -1.20 -6.78
CA ILE A 57 13.46 0.20 -6.95
C ILE A 57 12.16 0.28 -7.72
N VAL A 58 11.45 1.38 -7.55
CA VAL A 58 10.23 1.69 -8.30
C VAL A 58 10.62 2.38 -9.61
N ASP A 59 10.05 1.96 -10.73
CA ASP A 59 10.31 2.58 -12.02
C ASP A 59 9.52 3.89 -12.21
N LYS A 60 9.80 4.62 -13.30
CA LYS A 60 9.12 5.88 -13.64
C LYS A 60 7.60 5.75 -13.86
N ASN A 61 7.11 4.54 -14.10
CA ASN A 61 5.70 4.22 -14.28
C ASN A 61 5.09 3.65 -13.00
N LEU A 62 5.81 3.76 -11.88
CA LEU A 62 5.46 3.26 -10.55
C LEU A 62 5.40 1.74 -10.43
N ASN A 63 6.00 0.99 -11.35
CA ASN A 63 6.03 -0.47 -11.26
C ASN A 63 7.31 -0.97 -10.58
N PHE A 64 7.23 -2.17 -10.01
CA PHE A 64 8.35 -2.91 -9.47
C PHE A 64 8.15 -4.40 -9.72
N SER A 65 9.23 -5.18 -9.65
CA SER A 65 9.15 -6.63 -9.79
C SER A 65 10.23 -7.36 -9.01
N PHE A 66 9.90 -8.58 -8.63
CA PHE A 66 10.81 -9.59 -8.10
C PHE A 66 10.64 -10.87 -8.92
N HIS A 67 11.75 -11.49 -9.28
CA HIS A 67 11.78 -12.69 -10.13
C HIS A 67 12.57 -13.82 -9.47
N ASN A 68 12.43 -15.02 -10.03
CA ASN A 68 13.13 -16.23 -9.59
C ASN A 68 12.93 -16.46 -8.10
N LEU A 69 11.66 -16.38 -7.68
CA LEU A 69 11.26 -16.57 -6.30
C LEU A 69 10.87 -18.02 -6.08
N GLU A 70 11.36 -18.56 -4.97
CA GLU A 70 10.91 -19.84 -4.46
C GLU A 70 9.57 -19.68 -3.75
N SER A 71 8.84 -20.77 -3.62
CA SER A 71 7.57 -20.80 -2.90
C SER A 71 7.81 -20.68 -1.40
N ASP A 72 7.31 -19.60 -0.80
CA ASP A 72 7.29 -19.39 0.64
C ASP A 72 6.31 -18.27 1.03
N SER A 73 6.11 -18.08 2.33
CA SER A 73 5.52 -16.88 2.89
C SER A 73 6.32 -15.64 2.50
N ILE A 74 5.59 -14.58 2.17
CA ILE A 74 6.17 -13.31 1.76
C ILE A 74 5.69 -12.19 2.66
N ARG A 75 6.58 -11.22 2.87
CA ARG A 75 6.23 -9.93 3.46
C ARG A 75 6.80 -8.81 2.59
N ILE A 76 5.96 -7.88 2.17
CA ILE A 76 6.36 -6.73 1.36
C ILE A 76 6.10 -5.43 2.11
N ARG A 77 7.09 -4.53 2.08
CA ARG A 77 7.03 -3.19 2.65
C ARG A 77 7.78 -2.20 1.76
N THR A 78 7.55 -0.91 1.98
CA THR A 78 8.26 0.17 1.28
C THR A 78 9.21 0.91 2.23
N GLU A 79 10.28 1.47 1.67
CA GLU A 79 11.15 2.44 2.34
C GLU A 79 11.35 3.68 1.45
N PRO A 80 11.05 4.91 1.94
CA PRO A 80 10.44 5.17 3.25
C PRO A 80 9.03 4.56 3.37
N HIS A 81 8.50 4.52 4.59
CA HIS A 81 7.11 4.13 4.78
C HIS A 81 6.19 5.20 4.19
N SER A 82 5.02 4.77 3.71
CA SER A 82 3.95 5.70 3.35
C SER A 82 3.60 6.57 4.55
N TYR A 83 3.18 7.81 4.30
CA TYR A 83 2.88 8.79 5.34
C TYR A 83 2.01 8.20 6.46
N MET A 84 2.57 8.17 7.68
CA MET A 84 1.95 7.64 8.90
C MET A 84 1.34 6.22 8.77
N ARG A 85 1.68 5.47 7.72
CA ARG A 85 1.19 4.12 7.44
C ARG A 85 2.36 3.17 7.24
N GLN A 86 2.55 2.28 8.22
CA GLN A 86 3.38 1.09 8.04
C GLN A 86 2.55 0.01 7.36
N LEU A 87 2.35 0.15 6.05
CA LEU A 87 1.70 -0.90 5.26
C LEU A 87 2.67 -2.05 5.04
N THR A 88 2.26 -3.22 5.52
CA THR A 88 2.98 -4.48 5.31
C THR A 88 2.02 -5.47 4.68
N ILE A 89 2.33 -5.92 3.46
CA ILE A 89 1.54 -6.93 2.76
C ILE A 89 2.13 -8.29 3.10
N ILE A 90 1.30 -9.20 3.60
CA ILE A 90 1.69 -10.57 3.96
C ILE A 90 0.93 -11.53 3.06
N GLY A 91 1.63 -12.50 2.51
CA GLY A 91 1.04 -13.49 1.62
C GLY A 91 1.84 -14.79 1.59
N PHE A 92 1.49 -15.65 0.64
CA PHE A 92 2.23 -16.87 0.34
C PHE A 92 2.34 -16.99 -1.18
N LEU A 93 3.56 -17.19 -1.66
CA LEU A 93 3.85 -17.39 -3.08
C LEU A 93 3.90 -18.89 -3.38
N LYS A 94 3.11 -19.35 -4.34
CA LYS A 94 3.15 -20.74 -4.82
C LYS A 94 4.27 -20.94 -5.85
N PRO A 95 4.69 -22.19 -6.10
CA PRO A 95 5.67 -22.47 -7.15
C PRO A 95 5.18 -21.97 -8.50
N ASP A 96 6.05 -21.27 -9.22
CA ASP A 96 5.83 -20.72 -10.58
C ASP A 96 4.61 -19.78 -10.70
N GLU A 97 4.16 -19.21 -9.59
CA GLU A 97 3.06 -18.24 -9.55
C GLU A 97 3.54 -16.84 -9.91
N THR A 98 2.72 -16.12 -10.68
CA THR A 98 2.84 -14.67 -10.85
C THR A 98 1.77 -13.99 -10.00
N VAL A 99 2.20 -13.17 -9.05
CA VAL A 99 1.31 -12.38 -8.19
C VAL A 99 1.38 -10.92 -8.62
N GLU A 100 0.22 -10.29 -8.76
CA GLU A 100 0.06 -8.87 -9.05
C GLU A 100 -0.34 -8.14 -7.77
N ILE A 101 0.36 -7.06 -7.42
CA ILE A 101 0.15 -6.33 -6.16
C ILE A 101 0.05 -4.83 -6.43
N GLU A 102 -0.96 -4.18 -5.86
CA GLU A 102 -1.08 -2.72 -5.83
C GLU A 102 -0.86 -2.21 -4.40
N ILE A 103 0.01 -1.20 -4.26
CA ILE A 103 0.36 -0.62 -2.97
C ILE A 103 -0.04 0.87 -2.98
N PRO A 104 -1.10 1.29 -2.26
CA PRO A 104 -1.40 2.71 -2.09
C PRO A 104 -0.29 3.38 -1.29
N TYR A 105 0.20 4.51 -1.79
CA TYR A 105 1.35 5.19 -1.23
C TYR A 105 1.25 6.70 -1.36
N SER A 106 1.62 7.40 -0.29
CA SER A 106 1.78 8.85 -0.27
C SER A 106 2.98 9.23 0.58
N LEU A 107 3.66 10.32 0.22
CA LEU A 107 4.75 10.91 0.99
C LEU A 107 4.23 11.92 2.01
N SER A 108 3.07 12.51 1.74
CA SER A 108 2.38 13.45 2.63
C SER A 108 0.92 13.04 2.87
N CYS A 109 0.24 13.77 3.77
CA CYS A 109 -1.21 13.64 3.89
C CYS A 109 -1.93 14.65 3.00
N LYS A 110 -2.82 14.15 2.14
CA LYS A 110 -3.64 14.99 1.25
C LYS A 110 -4.53 16.01 1.99
N TYR A 111 -4.84 15.75 3.25
CA TYR A 111 -5.67 16.63 4.09
C TYR A 111 -4.85 17.64 4.92
N ASP A 112 -3.52 17.60 4.88
CA ASP A 112 -2.70 18.60 5.56
C ASP A 112 -2.95 20.01 4.98
N GLN A 113 -3.29 20.10 3.69
CA GLN A 113 -3.61 21.37 3.03
C GLN A 113 -4.88 22.04 3.57
N SER A 114 -5.84 21.25 4.04
CA SER A 114 -7.12 21.75 4.57
C SER A 114 -7.08 21.98 6.08
N LYS A 115 -6.03 21.54 6.77
CA LYS A 115 -5.92 21.60 8.24
C LYS A 115 -6.22 23.00 8.81
N GLU A 116 -5.65 24.03 8.19
CA GLU A 116 -5.87 25.45 8.56
C GLU A 116 -6.85 26.17 7.62
N ASN A 117 -7.41 25.48 6.63
CA ASN A 117 -8.31 26.06 5.63
C ASN A 117 -9.58 25.21 5.45
N LYS A 118 -10.67 25.67 6.07
CA LYS A 118 -12.00 25.06 5.98
C LYS A 118 -12.76 25.39 4.68
N THR A 119 -12.15 26.05 3.70
CA THR A 119 -12.82 26.35 2.42
C THR A 119 -12.99 25.08 1.62
N CYS A 120 -14.24 24.73 1.27
CA CYS A 120 -14.52 23.54 0.47
C CYS A 120 -13.79 23.61 -0.88
N PRO A 121 -13.03 22.58 -1.28
CA PRO A 121 -12.31 22.57 -2.55
C PRO A 121 -13.25 22.53 -3.76
N VAL A 122 -14.52 22.13 -3.59
CA VAL A 122 -15.53 22.05 -4.67
C VAL A 122 -16.29 23.37 -4.80
N CYS A 123 -17.08 23.78 -3.81
CA CYS A 123 -17.90 24.99 -3.91
C CYS A 123 -17.16 26.30 -3.57
N LYS A 124 -15.90 26.23 -3.09
CA LYS A 124 -15.07 27.38 -2.70
C LYS A 124 -15.67 28.26 -1.59
N LYS A 125 -16.55 27.70 -0.75
CA LYS A 125 -17.13 28.37 0.42
C LYS A 125 -16.88 27.56 1.70
N ASP A 126 -17.00 28.23 2.84
CA ASP A 126 -16.81 27.66 4.18
C ASP A 126 -18.07 27.75 5.08
N ASP A 127 -19.15 28.32 4.55
CA ASP A 127 -20.38 28.66 5.27
C ASP A 127 -21.18 27.44 5.73
N GLN A 128 -20.98 26.29 5.07
CA GLN A 128 -21.62 25.01 5.40
C GLN A 128 -20.58 23.91 5.67
N VAL A 129 -19.39 24.30 6.13
CA VAL A 129 -18.32 23.37 6.48
C VAL A 129 -18.27 23.17 7.98
N ILE A 130 -18.29 21.91 8.41
CA ILE A 130 -18.20 21.49 9.82
C ILE A 130 -16.99 20.57 10.02
N PRO A 131 -16.36 20.58 11.21
CA PRO A 131 -15.25 19.69 11.51
C PRO A 131 -15.69 18.23 11.54
N ILE A 132 -14.75 17.32 11.27
CA ILE A 132 -14.94 15.89 11.47
C ILE A 132 -14.29 15.49 12.80
N SER A 133 -15.06 14.84 13.67
CA SER A 133 -14.57 14.34 14.96
C SER A 133 -14.43 12.82 14.91
N TYR A 134 -13.27 12.34 15.35
CA TYR A 134 -12.93 10.92 15.41
C TYR A 134 -12.80 10.44 16.87
N GLY A 135 -12.85 9.12 17.06
CA GLY A 135 -12.69 8.47 18.36
C GLY A 135 -13.99 8.32 19.16
N LEU A 136 -13.84 8.04 20.46
CA LEU A 136 -14.96 7.93 21.39
C LEU A 136 -15.49 9.33 21.72
N ILE A 137 -16.62 9.68 21.13
CA ILE A 137 -17.31 10.95 21.41
C ILE A 137 -18.29 10.69 22.55
N ALA A 138 -17.87 10.99 23.78
CA ALA A 138 -18.74 10.90 24.94
C ALA A 138 -19.64 12.15 25.00
N GLU A 139 -20.92 12.00 24.66
CA GLU A 139 -21.92 13.01 24.95
C GLU A 139 -22.12 13.05 26.48
N ILE A 140 -21.48 14.00 27.16
CA ILE A 140 -21.75 14.26 28.58
C ILE A 140 -23.15 14.87 28.64
N THR A 141 -24.17 14.02 28.77
CA THR A 141 -25.59 14.40 28.79
C THR A 141 -25.85 15.48 29.85
N LYS A 142 -25.92 16.75 29.43
CA LYS A 142 -26.82 17.71 30.07
C LYS A 142 -28.21 17.44 29.51
N LYS A 143 -29.03 16.72 30.29
CA LYS A 143 -30.48 16.61 30.08
C LYS A 143 -31.03 18.01 29.80
N ARG A 144 -31.72 18.17 28.68
CA ARG A 144 -32.25 19.42 28.10
C ARG A 144 -31.20 20.24 27.34
N GLU A 145 -31.04 19.93 26.07
CA GLU A 145 -31.07 20.95 25.04
C GLU A 145 -31.71 20.32 23.81
N GLU A 146 -32.59 21.07 23.16
CA GLU A 146 -33.28 20.70 21.94
C GLU A 146 -32.30 20.17 20.90
N LYS A 147 -32.76 19.34 19.95
CA LYS A 147 -31.97 18.74 18.86
C LYS A 147 -31.25 19.83 18.03
N LYS A 148 -30.16 20.40 18.56
CA LYS A 148 -29.24 21.22 17.80
C LYS A 148 -28.63 20.29 16.76
N GLU A 149 -28.66 20.76 15.52
CA GLU A 149 -27.98 20.07 14.43
C GLU A 149 -26.52 19.84 14.85
N LYS A 150 -25.99 18.63 14.69
CA LYS A 150 -24.63 18.31 15.12
C LYS A 150 -23.65 19.30 14.47
N GLU A 151 -22.89 19.99 15.30
CA GLU A 151 -21.88 20.99 14.87
C GLU A 151 -20.64 20.32 14.26
N TYR A 152 -20.61 18.99 14.21
CA TYR A 152 -19.52 18.18 13.68
C TYR A 152 -20.05 16.92 12.99
N LYS A 153 -19.26 16.35 12.09
CA LYS A 153 -19.51 15.05 11.48
C LYS A 153 -18.71 13.98 12.22
N THR A 154 -19.31 12.83 12.49
CA THR A 154 -18.59 11.70 13.06
C THR A 154 -17.74 11.01 11.98
N GLY A 155 -16.42 10.96 12.18
CA GLY A 155 -15.46 10.34 11.26
C GLY A 155 -15.17 8.87 11.53
N GLY A 156 -15.64 8.34 12.67
CA GLY A 156 -15.41 6.95 13.09
C GLY A 156 -14.46 6.85 14.29
N CYS A 157 -14.25 5.62 14.78
CA CYS A 157 -13.49 5.37 16.01
C CYS A 157 -11.97 5.23 15.77
N VAL A 158 -11.57 4.77 14.59
CA VAL A 158 -10.17 4.47 14.26
C VAL A 158 -9.67 5.52 13.27
N THR A 159 -8.56 6.17 13.61
CA THR A 159 -7.87 7.13 12.73
C THR A 159 -6.70 6.47 12.02
N THR A 160 -6.43 6.89 10.79
CA THR A 160 -5.32 6.39 9.95
C THR A 160 -4.12 7.33 9.94
N GLY A 161 -4.20 8.46 10.65
CA GLY A 161 -3.15 9.49 10.67
C GLY A 161 -3.19 10.43 9.45
N CYS A 162 -3.91 10.05 8.39
CA CYS A 162 -4.27 10.93 7.28
C CYS A 162 -5.77 10.84 7.00
N ASP A 163 -6.54 11.49 7.86
CA ASP A 163 -8.00 11.52 7.79
C ASP A 163 -8.48 12.96 7.52
N PRO A 164 -9.63 13.15 6.85
CA PRO A 164 -10.13 14.48 6.53
C PRO A 164 -10.51 15.25 7.80
N ASN A 165 -10.25 16.56 7.78
CA ASN A 165 -10.49 17.45 8.91
C ASN A 165 -11.90 18.06 8.87
N TRP A 166 -12.46 18.21 7.66
CA TRP A 166 -13.65 19.00 7.39
C TRP A 166 -14.65 18.23 6.55
N TYR A 167 -15.93 18.55 6.74
CA TYR A 167 -17.04 18.05 5.93
C TYR A 167 -17.84 19.22 5.38
N CYS A 168 -17.96 19.30 4.06
CA CYS A 168 -18.86 20.25 3.41
C CYS A 168 -20.27 19.65 3.37
N LYS A 169 -21.24 20.23 4.07
CA LYS A 169 -22.64 19.79 4.01
C LYS A 169 -23.27 20.02 2.64
N ARG A 170 -22.83 21.08 1.92
CA ARG A 170 -23.37 21.44 0.60
C ARG A 170 -23.03 20.42 -0.47
N ASP A 171 -21.76 20.02 -0.53
CA ASP A 171 -21.21 19.13 -1.57
C ASP A 171 -21.10 17.68 -1.08
N GLU A 172 -21.42 17.43 0.19
CA GLU A 172 -21.36 16.13 0.85
C GLU A 172 -19.98 15.44 0.82
N ILE A 173 -18.89 16.21 0.78
CA ILE A 173 -17.51 15.70 0.74
C ILE A 173 -16.78 15.87 2.07
N ASN A 174 -15.89 14.92 2.36
CA ASN A 174 -14.88 15.05 3.42
C ASN A 174 -13.57 15.54 2.80
N PHE A 175 -12.89 16.48 3.44
CA PHE A 175 -11.61 17.04 2.97
C PHE A 175 -10.75 17.58 4.10
#